data_AF-A0A429F963-F1
#
_entry.id   AF-A0A429F963-F1
#
_cell.length_a   1.000
_cell.length_b   1.000
_cell.length_c   1.000
_cell.angle_alpha   90.00
_cell.angle_beta   90.00
_cell.angle_gamma   90.00
#
_symmetry.space_group_name_H-M   'P 1'
#
loop_
_entity.id
_entity.type
_entity.pdbx_description
1 polymer ?
#
loop_
_entity_poly.entity_id
_entity_poly.type
_entity_poly.pdbx_seq_one_letter_code
_entity_poly.pdbx_strand_id
1 'polypeptide(L)'
;MNATNYLEVPARGSAGLVCAWSASLPSGAEPVVQRVVPDGCVDLICWGAEIMVAGPDTGPMPAVMRPGDAVAAVRFGPGAAPPVLGVPGDAVRDVRVPLRELWGAE
;
A
#
# COMPACT_ATOMS: atom_id res chain seq x y z
N MET A 1 14.10 -9.79 12.43
CA MET A 1 13.64 -10.77 11.42
C MET A 1 12.35 -10.23 10.84
N ASN A 2 12.20 -10.28 9.51
CA ASN A 2 10.93 -9.89 8.89
C ASN A 2 9.90 -10.97 9.26
N ALA A 3 8.93 -10.61 10.09
CA ALA A 3 7.93 -11.55 10.58
C ALA A 3 6.89 -11.91 9.52
N THR A 4 6.92 -11.22 8.38
CA THR A 4 6.07 -11.47 7.22
C THR A 4 6.92 -12.04 6.07
N ASN A 5 6.29 -12.83 5.21
CA ASN A 5 6.89 -13.23 3.93
C ASN A 5 6.78 -12.06 2.94
N TYR A 6 7.62 -11.04 3.12
CA TYR A 6 7.67 -9.89 2.23
C TYR A 6 8.47 -10.21 0.97
N LEU A 7 7.91 -9.87 -0.19
CA LEU A 7 8.59 -9.92 -1.48
C LEU A 7 8.32 -8.63 -2.24
N GLU A 8 9.36 -8.11 -2.88
CA GLU A 8 9.27 -6.96 -3.77
C GLU A 8 9.89 -7.29 -5.12
N VAL A 9 9.20 -6.88 -6.19
CA VAL A 9 9.65 -7.05 -7.56
C VAL A 9 9.63 -5.69 -8.27
N PRO A 10 10.73 -5.27 -8.93
CA PRO A 10 10.76 -4.02 -9.67
C PRO A 10 9.66 -3.96 -10.73
N ALA A 11 8.94 -2.86 -10.79
CA ALA A 11 7.94 -2.65 -11.84
C ALA A 11 8.66 -2.36 -13.16
N ARG A 12 8.40 -3.18 -14.18
CA ARG A 12 8.88 -2.94 -15.55
C ARG A 12 7.77 -2.18 -16.31
N GLY A 13 7.48 -0.93 -15.94
CA GLY A 13 6.28 -0.25 -16.47
C GLY A 13 6.18 1.27 -16.31
N SER A 14 5.34 1.86 -17.16
CA SER A 14 4.96 3.28 -17.26
C SER A 14 4.02 3.73 -16.13
N ALA A 15 3.68 5.02 -16.09
CA ALA A 15 2.83 5.67 -15.07
C ALA A 15 3.47 5.80 -13.67
N GLY A 16 4.80 5.71 -13.59
CA GLY A 16 5.58 6.04 -12.39
C GLY A 16 5.49 5.00 -11.26
N LEU A 17 5.10 3.76 -11.57
CA LEU A 17 5.25 2.62 -10.68
C LEU A 17 6.74 2.28 -10.51
N VAL A 18 7.15 2.00 -9.27
CA VAL A 18 8.54 1.64 -8.94
C VAL A 18 8.69 0.15 -8.62
N CYS A 19 7.69 -0.44 -7.96
CA CYS A 19 7.67 -1.87 -7.64
C CYS A 19 6.24 -2.38 -7.47
N ALA A 20 6.10 -3.70 -7.54
CA ALA A 20 5.01 -4.42 -6.91
C ALA A 20 5.58 -5.15 -5.70
N TRP A 21 4.80 -5.23 -4.63
CA TRP A 21 5.20 -5.93 -3.43
C TRP A 21 4.05 -6.78 -2.89
N SER A 22 4.40 -7.79 -2.09
CA SER A 22 3.44 -8.63 -1.39
C SER A 22 3.97 -8.92 0.01
N ALA A 23 3.04 -9.11 0.93
CA ALA A 23 3.36 -9.56 2.28
C ALA A 23 2.29 -10.55 2.73
N SER A 24 2.70 -11.60 3.43
CA SER A 24 1.77 -12.52 4.09
C SER A 24 2.27 -12.89 5.47
N LEU A 25 1.35 -13.05 6.42
CA LEU A 25 1.64 -13.55 7.76
C LEU A 25 1.14 -15.01 7.87
N PRO A 26 2.00 -16.00 8.16
CA PRO A 26 1.57 -17.39 8.32
C PRO A 26 0.48 -17.54 9.39
N SER A 27 -0.49 -18.44 9.19
CA SER A 27 -1.64 -18.62 10.10
C SER A 27 -1.26 -19.03 11.53
N GLY A 28 -0.07 -19.58 11.74
CA GLY A 28 0.44 -19.97 13.06
C GLY A 28 1.37 -18.94 13.72
N ALA A 29 1.54 -17.75 13.11
CA ALA A 29 2.34 -16.69 13.69
C ALA A 29 1.53 -15.86 14.71
N GLU A 30 2.21 -15.02 15.49
CA GLU A 30 1.56 -13.97 16.29
C GLU A 30 1.22 -12.75 15.40
N PRO A 31 0.20 -11.94 15.73
CA PRO A 31 -0.05 -10.68 15.05
C PRO A 31 1.18 -9.77 15.08
N VAL A 32 1.41 -9.04 13.98
CA VAL A 32 2.57 -8.16 13.85
C VAL A 32 2.14 -6.75 13.50
N VAL A 33 2.84 -5.78 14.08
CA VAL A 33 2.69 -4.36 13.71
C VAL A 33 3.92 -3.96 12.92
N GLN A 34 3.75 -3.83 11.61
CA GLN A 34 4.76 -3.27 10.72
C GLN A 34 4.71 -1.75 10.82
N ARG A 35 5.88 -1.12 10.90
CA ARG A 35 6.01 0.34 10.85
C ARG A 35 6.36 0.75 9.42
N VAL A 36 5.40 1.35 8.72
CA VAL A 36 5.64 1.99 7.42
C VAL A 36 6.32 3.32 7.66
N VAL A 37 7.42 3.57 6.95
CA VAL A 37 8.20 4.80 7.07
C VAL A 37 7.79 5.80 5.99
N PRO A 38 7.83 7.12 6.27
CA PRO A 38 7.59 8.15 5.26
C PRO A 38 8.61 8.08 4.12
N ASP A 39 8.18 7.62 2.95
CA ASP A 39 9.01 7.51 1.74
C ASP A 39 8.48 8.35 0.56
N GLY A 40 7.39 9.09 0.79
CA GLY A 40 6.72 9.91 -0.21
C GLY A 40 5.98 9.12 -1.29
N CYS A 41 5.94 7.79 -1.20
CA CYS A 41 5.26 6.92 -2.17
C CYS A 41 3.78 6.76 -1.85
N VAL A 42 3.02 6.29 -2.83
CA VAL A 42 1.62 5.87 -2.65
C VAL A 42 1.50 4.41 -3.05
N ASP A 43 0.86 3.61 -2.21
CA ASP A 43 0.57 2.22 -2.49
C ASP A 43 -0.92 2.02 -2.81
N LEU A 44 -1.20 1.23 -3.84
CA LEU A 44 -2.49 0.57 -4.02
C LEU A 44 -2.37 -0.86 -3.51
N ILE A 45 -3.06 -1.17 -2.42
CA ILE A 45 -2.93 -2.41 -1.66
C ILE A 45 -4.22 -3.21 -1.80
N CYS A 46 -4.15 -4.35 -2.46
CA CYS A 46 -5.20 -5.35 -2.46
C CYS A 46 -5.12 -6.16 -1.15
N TRP A 47 -6.18 -6.10 -0.36
CA TRP A 47 -6.36 -6.86 0.87
C TRP A 47 -7.75 -7.50 0.86
N GLY A 48 -7.78 -8.83 0.69
CA GLY A 48 -9.04 -9.55 0.53
C GLY A 48 -9.77 -9.11 -0.74
N ALA A 49 -10.99 -8.58 -0.59
CA ALA A 49 -11.81 -8.10 -1.71
C ALA A 49 -11.72 -6.59 -1.93
N GLU A 50 -10.91 -5.87 -1.15
CA GLU A 50 -10.81 -4.41 -1.23
C GLU A 50 -9.44 -3.98 -1.74
N ILE A 51 -9.42 -2.87 -2.48
CA ILE A 51 -8.20 -2.16 -2.83
C ILE A 51 -8.17 -0.87 -2.01
N MET A 52 -7.10 -0.70 -1.26
CA MET A 52 -6.84 0.47 -0.42
C MET A 52 -5.80 1.37 -1.06
N VAL A 53 -5.96 2.67 -0.93
CA VAL A 53 -4.97 3.71 -1.25
C VAL A 53 -4.29 4.10 0.06
N ALA A 54 -2.96 4.03 0.11
CA ALA A 54 -2.18 4.39 1.29
C ALA A 54 -1.07 5.38 0.95
N GLY A 55 -1.00 6.47 1.70
CA GLY A 55 0.06 7.47 1.58
C GLY A 55 -0.12 8.48 0.43
N PRO A 56 0.81 9.45 0.30
CA PRO A 56 2.09 9.48 0.98
C PRO A 56 1.99 9.91 2.44
N ASP A 57 2.86 9.36 3.28
CA ASP A 57 2.88 9.65 4.71
C ASP A 57 3.82 10.79 5.07
N THR A 58 3.42 11.60 6.04
CA THR A 58 4.25 12.60 6.71
C THR A 58 4.89 12.08 7.99
N GLY A 59 4.39 10.97 8.54
CA GLY A 59 4.91 10.32 9.75
C GLY A 59 4.81 8.79 9.69
N PRO A 60 5.50 8.06 10.58
CA PRO A 60 5.44 6.60 10.57
C PRO A 60 4.02 6.09 10.82
N MET A 61 3.56 5.15 9.99
CA MET A 61 2.23 4.56 10.13
C MET A 61 2.31 3.10 10.59
N PRO A 62 1.59 2.70 11.66
CA PRO A 62 1.42 1.29 11.99
C PRO A 62 0.49 0.58 10.98
N ALA A 63 0.95 -0.56 10.48
CA ALA A 63 0.17 -1.51 9.69
C ALA A 63 0.10 -2.83 10.47
N VAL A 64 -1.10 -3.24 10.87
CA VAL A 64 -1.32 -4.47 11.64
C VAL A 64 -1.59 -5.60 10.66
N MET A 65 -0.82 -6.68 10.70
CA MET A 65 -1.14 -7.94 10.03
C MET A 65 -1.51 -9.00 11.07
N ARG A 66 -2.62 -9.68 10.83
CA ARG A 66 -3.12 -10.80 11.62
C ARG A 66 -2.72 -12.13 10.98
N PRO A 67 -2.65 -13.22 11.75
CA PRO A 67 -2.28 -14.52 11.20
C PRO A 67 -3.23 -14.94 10.07
N GLY A 68 -2.67 -15.32 8.93
CA GLY A 68 -3.43 -15.64 7.71
C GLY A 68 -3.67 -14.46 6.77
N ASP A 69 -3.36 -13.23 7.17
CA ASP A 69 -3.44 -12.08 6.26
C ASP A 69 -2.42 -12.20 5.12
N ALA A 70 -2.87 -11.85 3.93
CA ALA A 70 -2.03 -11.71 2.74
C ALA A 70 -2.48 -10.47 1.98
N VAL A 71 -1.50 -9.71 1.50
CA VAL A 71 -1.70 -8.50 0.70
C VAL A 71 -0.78 -8.51 -0.51
N ALA A 72 -1.25 -7.89 -1.58
CA ALA A 72 -0.46 -7.59 -2.77
C ALA A 72 -0.67 -6.14 -3.14
N ALA A 73 0.36 -5.47 -3.63
CA ALA A 73 0.30 -4.04 -3.87
C ALA A 73 1.20 -3.60 -5.02
N VAL A 74 0.88 -2.43 -5.55
CA VAL A 74 1.76 -1.67 -6.45
C VAL A 74 2.09 -0.32 -5.83
N ARG A 75 3.33 0.11 -6.02
CA ARG A 75 3.86 1.34 -5.47
C ARG A 75 4.12 2.37 -6.56
N PHE A 76 3.49 3.53 -6.44
CA PHE A 76 3.86 4.73 -7.19
C PHE A 76 5.04 5.42 -6.51
N GLY A 77 6.01 5.85 -7.30
CA GLY A 77 7.09 6.71 -6.82
C GLY A 77 6.56 8.08 -6.36
N PRO A 78 7.38 8.87 -5.66
CA PRO A 78 6.95 10.16 -5.12
C PRO A 78 6.36 11.08 -6.20
N GLY A 79 5.14 11.55 -5.95
CA GLY A 79 4.39 12.44 -6.85
C GLY A 79 3.82 11.78 -8.12
N ALA A 80 3.98 10.46 -8.32
CA ALA A 80 3.53 9.79 -9.52
C ALA A 80 2.06 9.32 -9.49
N ALA A 81 1.48 9.13 -8.30
CA ALA A 81 0.10 8.65 -8.15
C ALA A 81 -1.00 9.64 -8.57
N PRO A 82 -0.92 10.96 -8.29
CA PRO A 82 -2.04 11.89 -8.50
C PRO A 82 -2.62 11.88 -9.93
N PRO A 83 -1.82 11.90 -11.02
CA PRO A 83 -2.37 11.82 -12.37
C PRO A 83 -3.10 10.51 -12.68
N VAL A 84 -2.75 9.43 -11.99
CA VAL A 84 -3.37 8.10 -12.16
C VAL A 84 -4.64 7.98 -11.33
N LEU A 85 -4.63 8.51 -10.11
CA LEU A 85 -5.78 8.45 -9.20
C LEU A 85 -6.86 9.47 -9.55
N GLY A 86 -6.54 10.51 -10.33
CA GLY A 86 -7.49 11.56 -10.71
C GLY A 86 -7.81 12.53 -9.58
N VAL A 87 -6.99 12.56 -8.52
CA VAL A 87 -7.15 13.44 -7.36
C VAL A 87 -5.85 14.19 -7.04
N PRO A 88 -5.91 15.39 -6.44
CA PRO A 88 -4.73 16.08 -5.91
C PRO A 88 -3.93 15.22 -4.92
N GLY A 89 -2.61 15.40 -4.88
CA GLY A 89 -1.74 14.60 -4.00
C GLY A 89 -1.99 14.79 -2.50
N ASP A 90 -2.50 15.95 -2.09
CA ASP A 90 -2.90 16.22 -0.71
C ASP A 90 -4.19 15.50 -0.31
N ALA A 91 -5.02 15.08 -1.27
CA ALA A 91 -6.23 14.29 -1.00
C ALA A 91 -5.91 12.86 -0.51
N VAL A 92 -4.71 12.36 -0.82
CA VAL A 92 -4.25 11.02 -0.39
C VAL A 92 -3.16 11.07 0.69
N ARG A 93 -2.73 12.27 1.10
CA ARG A 93 -1.69 12.42 2.13
C ARG A 93 -2.20 11.93 3.49
N ASP A 94 -1.42 11.06 4.13
CA ASP A 94 -1.68 10.46 5.44
C ASP A 94 -2.95 9.60 5.54
N VAL A 95 -3.64 9.29 4.43
CA VAL A 95 -4.89 8.52 4.46
C VAL A 95 -4.71 7.04 4.11
N ARG A 96 -5.69 6.24 4.55
CA ARG A 96 -5.90 4.84 4.16
C ARG A 96 -7.36 4.68 3.79
N VAL A 97 -7.68 4.88 2.53
CA VAL A 97 -9.06 4.87 2.06
C VAL A 97 -9.25 3.78 1.02
N PRO A 98 -10.42 3.13 0.97
CA PRO A 98 -10.79 2.30 -0.17
C PRO A 98 -10.69 3.10 -1.47
N LEU A 99 -10.16 2.48 -2.53
CA LEU A 99 -10.03 3.11 -3.85
C LEU A 99 -11.39 3.60 -4.39
N ARG A 100 -12.47 2.88 -4.06
CA ARG A 100 -13.86 3.26 -4.38
C ARG A 100 -14.28 4.61 -3.79
N GLU A 101 -13.64 5.11 -2.74
CA GLU A 101 -13.94 6.46 -2.21
C GLU A 101 -13.36 7.55 -3.11
N LEU A 102 -12.34 7.23 -3.91
CA LEU A 102 -11.77 8.15 -4.91
C LEU A 102 -12.43 8.02 -6.28
N TRP A 103 -12.77 6.79 -6.69
CA TRP A 103 -13.29 6.50 -8.04
C TRP A 103 -14.80 6.31 -8.11
N GLY A 104 -15.48 6.20 -6.97
CA GLY A 104 -16.86 5.73 -6.89
C GLY A 104 -16.95 4.20 -6.82
N ALA A 105 -18.09 3.72 -6.34
CA ALA A 105 -18.49 2.33 -6.52
C ALA A 105 -19.38 2.28 -7.76
N GLU A 106 -18.92 1.65 -8.84
CA GLU A 106 -19.84 1.15 -9.87
C GLU A 106 -20.45 -0.18 -9.44
#